data_AF-A0A6I6D2Y0-F1
#
_entry.id   AF-A0A6I6D2Y0-F1
#
_cell.length_a   1.000
_cell.length_b   1.000
_cell.length_c   1.000
_cell.angle_alpha   90.00
_cell.angle_beta   90.00
_cell.angle_gamma   90.00
#
_symmetry.space_group_name_H-M   'P 1'
#
loop_
_entity.id
_entity.type
_entity.pdbx_description
1 polymer ?
#
loop_
_entity_poly.entity_id
_entity_poly.type
_entity_poly.pdbx_seq_one_letter_code
_entity_poly.pdbx_strand_id
1 'polypeptide(L)'
;MIWCPYTDKEISPDDASREHIIPLSLGGLDGFEIPVDKEFNSRVGAKLDGALANDFLVALSRNAHDIRGHSKRRPVVTVKKSADADTGSPLQVTFDQAGGLKMWCPINNKYVEEPGKKLSSQVNISTDIDISFVAKVALSAGYFAYGECFQGCVRHDELRLMMNNTPRDLEAKNANIDTLVDGRFSSNSADELKIFRLLCKAVSPASIVGLVPSPGRLGVFVGILGSYMGMVNVPAVVDDFPNEGVYDLGHVICPQNGDLVRVSFRRALQKLVGDV
;
A
#
# COMPACT_ATOMS: atom_id res chain seq x y z
N MET A 1 -0.85 1.26 -29.35
CA MET A 1 -1.28 2.17 -28.27
C MET A 1 -1.49 1.34 -27.01
N ILE A 2 -1.23 1.92 -25.84
CA ILE A 2 -1.39 1.26 -24.53
C ILE A 2 -2.38 2.10 -23.73
N TRP A 3 -3.42 1.50 -23.16
CA TRP A 3 -4.30 2.24 -22.25
C TRP A 3 -3.66 2.40 -20.87
N CYS A 4 -3.60 3.64 -20.38
CA CYS A 4 -3.07 3.96 -19.06
C CYS A 4 -4.21 4.05 -18.03
N PRO A 5 -4.31 3.13 -17.04
CA PRO A 5 -5.39 3.14 -16.07
C PRO A 5 -5.38 4.40 -15.18
N TYR A 6 -4.24 5.06 -15.03
CA TYR A 6 -4.11 6.26 -14.19
C TYR A 6 -4.64 7.54 -14.85
N THR A 7 -4.53 7.65 -16.18
CA THR A 7 -4.87 8.89 -16.92
C THR A 7 -6.08 8.74 -17.82
N ASP A 8 -6.55 7.52 -18.06
CA ASP A 8 -7.59 7.18 -19.03
C ASP A 8 -7.24 7.49 -20.48
N LYS A 9 -5.94 7.53 -20.78
CA LYS A 9 -5.45 7.86 -22.11
C LYS A 9 -4.77 6.68 -22.73
N GLU A 10 -4.92 6.57 -24.05
CA GLU A 10 -4.01 5.79 -24.85
C GLU A 10 -2.67 6.52 -24.98
N ILE A 11 -1.59 5.84 -24.65
CA ILE A 11 -0.22 6.36 -24.72
C ILE A 11 0.60 5.56 -25.73
N SER A 12 1.62 6.20 -26.28
CA SER A 12 2.62 5.52 -27.09
C SER A 12 3.56 4.69 -26.19
N PRO A 13 4.20 3.63 -26.70
CA PRO A 13 5.21 2.89 -25.94
C PRO A 13 6.38 3.76 -25.46
N ASP A 14 6.73 4.82 -26.20
CA ASP A 14 7.83 5.72 -25.86
C ASP A 14 7.49 6.65 -24.68
N ASP A 15 6.20 6.93 -24.48
CA ASP A 15 5.67 7.71 -23.36
C ASP A 15 5.34 6.84 -22.14
N ALA A 16 5.51 5.52 -22.25
CA ALA A 16 5.21 4.58 -21.19
C ALA A 16 6.42 4.34 -20.28
N SER A 17 6.16 4.17 -18.99
CA SER A 17 7.11 3.68 -18.00
C SER A 17 6.55 2.45 -17.30
N ARG A 18 7.46 1.58 -16.85
CA ARG A 18 7.09 0.42 -16.02
C ARG A 18 6.72 0.91 -14.62
N GLU A 19 5.53 0.54 -14.17
CA GLU A 19 5.06 0.86 -12.84
C GLU A 19 4.93 -0.37 -11.98
N HIS A 20 5.65 -0.37 -10.85
CA HIS A 20 5.49 -1.38 -9.80
C HIS A 20 4.20 -1.13 -9.05
N ILE A 21 3.23 -2.02 -9.25
CA ILE A 21 1.89 -1.95 -8.62
C ILE A 21 2.04 -1.80 -7.11
N ILE A 22 2.86 -2.66 -6.51
CA ILE A 22 3.44 -2.45 -5.20
C ILE A 22 4.91 -2.08 -5.40
N PRO A 23 5.38 -0.91 -4.94
CA PRO A 23 6.78 -0.53 -5.03
C PRO A 23 7.71 -1.54 -4.34
N LEU A 24 8.93 -1.73 -4.87
CA LEU A 24 9.93 -2.62 -4.25
C LEU A 24 10.20 -2.28 -2.77
N SER A 25 10.22 -0.99 -2.44
CA SER A 25 10.38 -0.53 -1.05
C SER A 25 9.25 -0.96 -0.11
N LEU A 26 8.11 -1.37 -0.65
CA LEU A 26 6.93 -1.84 0.07
C LEU A 26 6.72 -3.35 -0.11
N GLY A 27 7.75 -4.11 -0.48
CA GLY A 27 7.65 -5.56 -0.68
C GLY A 27 7.09 -5.96 -2.05
N GLY A 28 7.15 -5.06 -3.02
CA GLY A 28 6.90 -5.36 -4.42
C GLY A 28 7.94 -6.27 -5.05
N LEU A 29 7.71 -6.63 -6.31
CA LEU A 29 8.60 -7.50 -7.09
C LEU A 29 8.61 -7.09 -8.56
N ASP A 30 9.75 -7.30 -9.21
CA ASP A 30 9.85 -7.18 -10.66
C ASP A 30 8.92 -8.18 -11.37
N GLY A 31 8.12 -7.70 -12.31
CA GLY A 31 7.12 -8.51 -13.01
C GLY A 31 5.70 -8.41 -12.42
N PHE A 32 5.52 -7.73 -11.28
CA PHE A 32 4.20 -7.25 -10.84
C PHE A 32 4.01 -5.79 -11.19
N GLU A 33 3.93 -5.54 -12.49
CA GLU A 33 4.03 -4.22 -13.08
C GLU A 33 3.12 -4.05 -14.29
N ILE A 34 2.77 -2.80 -14.59
CA ILE A 34 2.04 -2.43 -15.81
C ILE A 34 2.69 -1.23 -16.49
N PRO A 35 2.54 -1.08 -17.82
CA PRO A 35 2.92 0.15 -18.50
C PRO A 35 1.93 1.28 -18.18
N VAL A 36 2.44 2.45 -17.82
CA VAL A 36 1.65 3.65 -17.52
C VAL A 36 2.34 4.91 -18.04
N ASP A 37 1.61 6.02 -18.12
CA ASP A 37 2.14 7.33 -18.49
C ASP A 37 3.33 7.74 -17.61
N LYS A 38 4.49 7.99 -18.23
CA LYS A 38 5.76 8.24 -17.54
C LYS A 38 5.75 9.48 -16.65
N GLU A 39 5.17 10.58 -17.13
CA GLU A 39 5.13 11.83 -16.37
C GLU A 39 4.20 11.70 -15.17
N PHE A 40 3.02 11.11 -15.40
CA PHE A 40 2.06 10.84 -14.33
C PHE A 40 2.66 9.91 -13.28
N ASN A 41 3.32 8.83 -13.73
CA ASN A 41 3.89 7.84 -12.83
C ASN A 41 4.96 8.43 -11.92
N SER A 42 5.88 9.21 -12.48
CA SER A 42 6.92 9.87 -11.69
C SER A 42 6.33 10.81 -10.62
N ARG A 43 5.25 11.52 -10.94
CA ARG A 43 4.57 12.42 -10.00
C ARG A 43 3.87 11.65 -8.88
N VAL A 44 3.13 10.59 -9.22
CA VAL A 44 2.41 9.78 -8.25
C VAL A 44 3.35 8.96 -7.36
N GLY A 45 4.40 8.38 -7.92
CA GLY A 45 5.41 7.66 -7.13
C GLY A 45 6.08 8.55 -6.08
N ALA A 46 6.40 9.80 -6.42
CA ALA A 46 6.94 10.75 -5.45
C ALA A 46 5.93 11.14 -4.36
N LYS A 47 4.66 11.36 -4.74
CA LYS A 47 3.61 11.84 -3.83
C LYS A 47 3.04 10.75 -2.92
N LEU A 48 2.79 9.55 -3.45
CA LEU A 48 2.12 8.45 -2.75
C LEU A 48 3.12 7.40 -2.27
N ASP A 49 3.85 6.76 -3.18
CA ASP A 49 4.71 5.63 -2.82
C ASP A 49 5.84 6.05 -1.88
N GLY A 50 6.49 7.17 -2.18
CA GLY A 50 7.54 7.74 -1.35
C GLY A 50 7.01 8.16 0.02
N ALA A 51 5.82 8.74 0.09
CA ALA A 51 5.26 9.18 1.37
C ALA A 51 4.77 7.98 2.21
N LEU A 52 4.16 6.95 1.61
CA LEU A 52 3.78 5.72 2.31
C LEU A 52 5.00 4.93 2.78
N ALA A 53 6.05 4.82 1.95
CA ALA A 53 7.29 4.15 2.34
C ALA A 53 8.00 4.84 3.52
N ASN A 54 7.78 6.14 3.70
CA ASN A 54 8.29 6.93 4.81
C ASN A 54 7.29 7.10 5.97
N ASP A 55 6.06 6.57 5.86
CA ASP A 55 5.14 6.48 6.99
C ASP A 55 5.81 5.73 8.14
N PHE A 56 5.65 6.21 9.37
CA PHE A 56 6.38 5.70 10.51
C PHE A 56 6.14 4.20 10.73
N LEU A 57 4.89 3.75 10.64
CA LEU A 57 4.55 2.35 10.89
C LEU A 57 5.00 1.45 9.75
N VAL A 58 4.89 1.92 8.50
CA VAL A 58 5.40 1.19 7.33
C VAL A 58 6.92 1.11 7.36
N ALA A 59 7.62 2.20 7.67
CA ALA A 59 9.07 2.24 7.75
C ALA A 59 9.61 1.33 8.86
N LEU A 60 8.91 1.20 9.98
CA LEU A 60 9.24 0.22 11.02
C LEU A 60 9.10 -1.22 10.52
N SER A 61 8.00 -1.54 9.82
CA SER A 61 7.82 -2.88 9.22
C SER A 61 8.91 -3.19 8.20
N ARG A 62 9.24 -2.22 7.33
CA ARG A 62 10.36 -2.32 6.39
C ARG A 62 11.69 -2.58 7.09
N ASN A 63 11.97 -1.91 8.23
CA ASN A 63 13.17 -2.13 9.04
C ASN A 63 13.20 -3.51 9.69
N ALA A 64 12.06 -3.98 10.22
CA ALA A 64 11.91 -5.30 10.84
C ALA A 64 12.15 -6.45 9.85
N HIS A 65 11.77 -6.27 8.59
CA HIS A 65 11.89 -7.30 7.56
C HIS A 65 13.01 -7.05 6.54
N ASP A 66 13.88 -6.05 6.77
CA ASP A 66 14.95 -5.61 5.87
C ASP A 66 14.49 -5.43 4.40
N ILE A 67 13.32 -4.79 4.22
CA ILE A 67 12.73 -4.56 2.91
C ILE A 67 13.36 -3.33 2.25
N ARG A 68 14.14 -3.60 1.20
CA ARG A 68 14.94 -2.59 0.48
C ARG A 68 14.27 -2.23 -0.83
N GLY A 69 14.29 -0.94 -1.17
CA GLY A 69 13.90 -0.45 -2.49
C GLY A 69 15.08 -0.41 -3.46
N HIS A 70 14.94 0.35 -4.55
CA HIS A 70 15.99 0.52 -5.57
C HIS A 70 17.34 1.00 -5.02
N SER A 71 17.36 1.78 -3.93
CA SER A 71 18.61 2.24 -3.32
C SER A 71 19.43 1.12 -2.70
N LYS A 72 18.85 -0.08 -2.49
CA LYS A 72 19.44 -1.24 -1.78
C LYS A 72 19.91 -0.92 -0.36
N ARG A 73 19.56 0.27 0.15
CA ARG A 73 19.87 0.69 1.51
C ARG A 73 18.87 0.08 2.45
N ARG A 74 19.37 -0.38 3.59
CA ARG A 74 18.51 -0.81 4.68
C ARG A 74 17.62 0.36 5.13
N PRO A 75 16.30 0.16 5.27
CA PRO A 75 15.42 1.15 5.86
C PRO A 75 15.78 1.35 7.33
N VAL A 76 15.98 2.59 7.75
CA VAL A 76 16.27 2.96 9.14
C VAL A 76 15.34 4.12 9.51
N VAL A 77 14.67 4.02 10.65
CA VAL A 77 13.66 5.01 11.06
C VAL A 77 14.28 5.96 12.06
N THR A 78 14.40 7.24 11.70
CA THR A 78 14.90 8.28 12.60
C THR A 78 13.80 9.29 12.90
N VAL A 79 13.36 9.33 14.17
CA VAL A 79 12.45 10.35 14.69
C VAL A 79 13.28 11.54 15.14
N LYS A 80 13.19 12.64 14.38
CA LYS A 80 14.00 13.85 14.63
C LYS A 80 13.44 14.76 15.71
N LYS A 81 12.14 14.61 16.03
CA LYS A 81 11.44 15.39 17.05
C LYS A 81 11.33 14.58 18.33
N SER A 82 12.47 14.39 18.97
CA SER A 82 12.55 13.70 20.24
C SER A 82 13.25 14.58 21.27
N ALA A 83 13.01 14.30 22.54
CA ALA A 83 13.69 14.96 23.64
C ALA A 83 13.85 13.99 24.81
N ASP A 84 14.91 14.20 25.57
CA ASP A 84 15.04 13.64 26.91
C ASP A 84 13.93 14.27 27.78
N ALA A 85 13.05 13.44 28.35
CA ALA A 85 11.87 13.95 29.06
C ALA A 85 12.20 14.50 30.45
N ASP A 86 13.37 14.15 31.01
CA ASP A 86 13.80 14.61 32.33
C ASP A 86 14.55 15.95 32.20
N THR A 87 15.36 16.11 31.16
CA THR A 87 16.18 17.33 30.95
C THR A 87 15.61 18.30 29.91
N GLY A 88 14.68 17.86 29.06
CA GLY A 88 14.18 18.62 27.92
C GLY A 88 15.17 18.74 26.75
N SER A 89 16.33 18.07 26.83
CA SER A 89 17.37 18.16 25.80
C SER A 89 16.88 17.58 24.47
N PRO A 90 17.03 18.28 23.33
CA PRO A 90 16.60 17.74 22.05
C PRO A 90 17.45 16.54 21.65
N LEU A 91 16.79 15.53 21.08
CA LEU A 91 17.36 14.28 20.62
C LEU A 91 16.80 13.91 19.24
N GLN A 92 17.56 13.12 18.49
CA GLN A 92 17.07 12.33 17.38
C GLN A 92 17.19 10.86 17.74
N VAL A 93 16.10 10.12 17.57
CA VAL A 93 16.01 8.72 17.99
C VAL A 93 15.93 7.85 16.76
N THR A 94 16.90 6.96 16.60
CA THR A 94 16.96 5.99 15.51
C THR A 94 16.53 4.62 16.01
N PHE A 95 15.49 4.09 15.38
CA PHE A 95 15.03 2.72 15.55
C PHE A 95 15.62 1.87 14.43
N ASP A 96 16.53 0.97 14.79
CA ASP A 96 17.11 0.03 13.86
C ASP A 96 17.18 -1.38 14.46
N GLN A 97 16.51 -2.34 13.83
CA GLN A 97 16.42 -3.72 14.32
C GLN A 97 17.77 -4.45 14.40
N ALA A 98 18.79 -4.09 13.62
CA ALA A 98 20.13 -4.69 13.83
C ALA A 98 21.11 -3.77 14.59
N GLY A 99 20.88 -2.46 14.56
CA GLY A 99 21.73 -1.47 15.25
C GLY A 99 21.29 -1.13 16.67
N GLY A 100 20.11 -1.61 17.09
CA GLY A 100 19.44 -1.21 18.32
C GLY A 100 18.87 0.21 18.26
N LEU A 101 18.44 0.69 19.43
CA LEU A 101 18.03 2.08 19.63
C LEU A 101 19.27 2.97 19.73
N LYS A 102 19.36 4.02 18.92
CA LYS A 102 20.44 5.03 18.99
C LYS A 102 19.86 6.42 19.20
N MET A 103 20.52 7.23 20.02
CA MET A 103 20.11 8.59 20.32
C MET A 103 21.23 9.56 19.99
N TRP A 104 20.91 10.57 19.18
CA TRP A 104 21.85 11.61 18.76
C TRP A 104 21.41 12.96 19.32
N CYS A 105 22.32 13.66 20.00
CA CYS A 105 22.08 15.02 20.46
C CYS A 105 22.58 16.02 19.40
N PRO A 106 21.68 16.76 18.72
CA PRO A 106 22.09 17.72 17.69
C PRO A 106 22.82 18.95 18.25
N ILE A 107 22.61 19.29 19.53
CA ILE A 107 23.33 20.41 20.19
C ILE A 107 24.81 20.06 20.37
N ASN A 108 25.07 18.85 20.89
CA ASN A 108 26.42 18.41 21.23
C ASN A 108 27.10 17.63 20.08
N ASN A 109 26.39 17.42 18.96
CA ASN A 109 26.85 16.68 17.79
C ASN A 109 27.47 15.31 18.15
N LYS A 110 26.81 14.58 19.06
CA LYS A 110 27.28 13.28 19.56
C LYS A 110 26.14 12.33 19.89
N TYR A 111 26.45 11.03 19.88
CA TYR A 111 25.55 10.02 20.41
C TYR A 111 25.48 10.10 21.93
N VAL A 112 24.31 9.80 22.48
CA VAL A 112 24.06 9.73 23.93
C VAL A 112 24.22 8.29 24.37
N GLU A 113 25.20 8.01 25.23
CA GLU A 113 25.47 6.67 25.76
C GLU A 113 24.50 6.30 26.90
N GLU A 114 24.17 7.27 27.75
CA GLU A 114 23.19 7.14 28.84
C GLU A 114 22.07 8.18 28.66
N PRO A 115 20.97 7.84 27.97
CA PRO A 115 19.82 8.73 27.93
C PRO A 115 19.17 8.83 29.31
N GLY A 116 18.46 9.93 29.59
CA GLY A 116 17.52 9.98 30.70
C GLY A 116 16.55 8.80 30.65
N LYS A 117 15.97 8.45 31.81
CA LYS A 117 15.13 7.24 31.92
C LYS A 117 13.86 7.31 31.08
N LYS A 118 13.51 8.50 30.59
CA LYS A 118 12.30 8.78 29.83
C LYS A 118 12.63 9.55 28.55
N LEU A 119 12.04 9.08 27.46
CA LEU A 119 12.14 9.68 26.13
C LEU A 119 10.76 10.18 25.69
N SER A 120 10.69 11.42 25.22
CA SER A 120 9.53 11.94 24.50
C SER A 120 9.82 11.95 23.01
N SER A 121 8.89 11.49 22.18
CA SER A 121 9.02 11.46 20.72
C SER A 121 7.70 11.77 20.06
N GLN A 122 7.75 12.61 19.02
CA GLN A 122 6.59 12.95 18.21
C GLN A 122 6.75 12.38 16.80
N VAL A 123 5.78 11.58 16.39
CA VAL A 123 5.66 11.04 15.03
C VAL A 123 4.38 11.56 14.39
N ASN A 124 4.46 11.84 13.08
CA ASN A 124 3.29 12.17 12.29
C ASN A 124 2.90 10.95 11.48
N ILE A 125 1.68 10.48 11.65
CA ILE A 125 1.10 9.39 10.86
C ILE A 125 0.01 10.01 9.99
N SER A 126 0.11 9.81 8.68
CA SER A 126 -0.93 10.26 7.76
C SER A 126 -2.04 9.22 7.74
N THR A 127 -3.28 9.65 7.97
CA THR A 127 -4.46 8.78 7.89
C THR A 127 -5.04 8.67 6.48
N ASP A 128 -4.60 9.56 5.58
CA ASP A 128 -5.29 9.80 4.32
C ASP A 128 -4.57 9.12 3.15
N ILE A 129 -3.24 8.96 3.28
CA ILE A 129 -2.40 8.43 2.20
C ILE A 129 -2.72 6.98 1.83
N ASP A 130 -3.16 6.20 2.81
CA ASP A 130 -3.42 4.77 2.63
C ASP A 130 -4.52 4.54 1.59
N ILE A 131 -5.60 5.31 1.62
CA ILE A 131 -6.71 5.17 0.67
C ILE A 131 -6.31 5.61 -0.74
N SER A 132 -5.56 6.70 -0.88
CA SER A 132 -5.05 7.11 -2.20
C SER A 132 -4.11 6.06 -2.78
N PHE A 133 -3.27 5.43 -1.94
CA PHE A 133 -2.42 4.32 -2.36
C PHE A 133 -3.24 3.08 -2.74
N VAL A 134 -4.26 2.71 -1.95
CA VAL A 134 -5.16 1.59 -2.26
C VAL A 134 -5.88 1.82 -3.60
N ALA A 135 -6.34 3.04 -3.88
CA ALA A 135 -6.97 3.37 -5.16
C ALA A 135 -6.00 3.25 -6.34
N LYS A 136 -4.75 3.70 -6.17
CA LYS A 136 -3.66 3.52 -7.16
C LYS A 136 -3.40 2.03 -7.43
N VAL A 137 -3.28 1.23 -6.37
CA VAL A 137 -3.08 -0.22 -6.48
C VAL A 137 -4.29 -0.88 -7.14
N ALA A 138 -5.53 -0.45 -6.84
CA ALA A 138 -6.73 -0.98 -7.45
C ALA A 138 -6.76 -0.75 -8.97
N LEU A 139 -6.41 0.45 -9.43
CA LEU A 139 -6.31 0.78 -10.86
C LEU A 139 -5.30 -0.12 -11.58
N SER A 140 -4.14 -0.32 -10.98
CA SER A 140 -3.02 -1.00 -11.63
C SER A 140 -3.09 -2.53 -11.50
N ALA A 141 -3.45 -3.05 -10.32
CA ALA A 141 -3.69 -4.47 -10.10
C ALA A 141 -4.92 -4.99 -10.84
N GLY A 142 -5.98 -4.18 -10.93
CA GLY A 142 -7.18 -4.50 -11.68
C GLY A 142 -6.87 -4.73 -13.16
N TYR A 143 -6.15 -3.78 -13.77
CA TYR A 143 -5.70 -3.92 -15.15
C TYR A 143 -4.73 -5.08 -15.34
N PHE A 144 -3.78 -5.28 -14.42
CA PHE A 144 -2.88 -6.44 -14.47
C PHE A 144 -3.62 -7.78 -14.40
N ALA A 145 -4.65 -7.88 -13.58
CA ALA A 145 -5.39 -9.12 -13.36
C ALA A 145 -6.36 -9.44 -14.51
N TYR A 146 -7.09 -8.44 -14.99
CA TYR A 146 -8.24 -8.65 -15.88
C TYR A 146 -8.14 -7.91 -17.24
N GLY A 147 -7.11 -7.09 -17.47
CA GLY A 147 -6.87 -6.43 -18.75
C GLY A 147 -8.05 -5.58 -19.23
N GLU A 148 -8.49 -5.83 -20.46
CA GLU A 148 -9.59 -5.11 -21.10
C GLU A 148 -10.93 -5.29 -20.38
N CYS A 149 -11.15 -6.43 -19.71
CA CYS A 149 -12.35 -6.64 -18.89
C CYS A 149 -12.40 -5.62 -17.73
N PHE A 150 -11.27 -5.36 -17.07
CA PHE A 150 -11.21 -4.31 -16.05
C PHE A 150 -11.59 -2.95 -16.64
N GLN A 151 -10.96 -2.60 -17.77
CA GLN A 151 -11.15 -1.32 -18.47
C GLN A 151 -12.62 -1.07 -18.85
N GLY A 152 -13.34 -2.09 -19.33
CA GLY A 152 -14.73 -1.95 -19.77
C GLY A 152 -15.77 -1.99 -18.64
N CYS A 153 -15.43 -2.58 -17.49
CA CYS A 153 -16.45 -2.97 -16.51
C CYS A 153 -16.40 -2.20 -15.19
N VAL A 154 -15.36 -1.39 -14.92
CA VAL A 154 -15.16 -0.72 -13.62
C VAL A 154 -15.30 0.80 -13.72
N ARG A 155 -15.81 1.44 -12.66
CA ARG A 155 -15.89 2.90 -12.53
C ARG A 155 -14.55 3.54 -12.15
N HIS A 156 -13.65 3.66 -13.12
CA HIS A 156 -12.27 4.10 -12.91
C HIS A 156 -12.11 5.57 -12.50
N ASP A 157 -13.04 6.44 -12.90
CA ASP A 157 -13.02 7.87 -12.59
C ASP A 157 -13.00 8.11 -11.08
N GLU A 158 -13.76 7.35 -10.31
CA GLU A 158 -13.77 7.45 -8.84
C GLU A 158 -12.42 7.03 -8.23
N LEU A 159 -11.84 5.92 -8.70
CA LEU A 159 -10.50 5.50 -8.24
C LEU A 159 -9.43 6.53 -8.59
N ARG A 160 -9.51 7.15 -9.77
CA ARG A 160 -8.59 8.24 -10.16
C ARG A 160 -8.80 9.48 -9.29
N LEU A 161 -10.04 9.83 -8.96
CA LEU A 161 -10.32 10.93 -8.03
C LEU A 161 -9.69 10.65 -6.66
N MET A 162 -9.88 9.45 -6.11
CA MET A 162 -9.35 9.06 -4.80
C MET A 162 -7.82 8.95 -4.77
N MET A 163 -7.21 8.48 -5.85
CA MET A 163 -5.75 8.44 -5.99
C MET A 163 -5.15 9.86 -5.97
N ASN A 164 -5.83 10.84 -6.56
CA ASN A 164 -5.29 12.18 -6.74
C ASN A 164 -5.61 13.16 -5.59
N ASN A 165 -6.62 12.86 -4.78
CA ASN A 165 -7.18 13.77 -3.79
C ASN A 165 -7.23 13.12 -2.40
N THR A 166 -6.98 13.90 -1.35
CA THR A 166 -7.24 13.44 0.03
C THR A 166 -8.75 13.38 0.29
N PRO A 167 -9.21 12.64 1.33
CA PRO A 167 -10.62 12.66 1.72
C PRO A 167 -11.16 14.08 1.94
N ARG A 168 -10.36 14.96 2.56
CA ARG A 168 -10.72 16.37 2.77
C ARG A 168 -10.90 17.14 1.46
N ASP A 169 -10.05 16.89 0.47
CA ASP A 169 -10.16 17.52 -0.86
C ASP A 169 -11.44 17.07 -1.58
N LEU A 170 -11.84 15.80 -1.41
CA LEU A 170 -13.04 15.25 -2.02
C LEU A 170 -14.30 15.82 -1.38
N GLU A 171 -14.33 15.94 -0.05
CA GLU A 171 -15.39 16.61 0.69
C GLU A 171 -15.54 18.07 0.25
N ALA A 172 -14.43 18.81 0.18
CA ALA A 172 -14.43 20.21 -0.25
C ALA A 172 -14.95 20.40 -1.69
N LYS A 173 -14.79 19.39 -2.55
CA LYS A 173 -15.28 19.39 -3.93
C LYS A 173 -16.73 18.92 -4.07
N ASN A 174 -17.38 18.50 -2.99
CA ASN A 174 -18.67 17.81 -3.02
C ASN A 174 -18.68 16.66 -4.05
N ALA A 175 -17.58 15.91 -4.13
CA ALA A 175 -17.46 14.80 -5.05
C ALA A 175 -18.45 13.70 -4.64
N ASN A 176 -19.39 13.35 -5.53
CA ASN A 176 -20.29 12.22 -5.30
C ASN A 176 -19.57 10.93 -5.71
N ILE A 177 -19.13 10.14 -4.73
CA ILE A 177 -18.36 8.91 -4.93
C ILE A 177 -19.17 7.75 -4.38
N ASP A 178 -19.52 6.80 -5.25
CA ASP A 178 -20.25 5.59 -4.86
C ASP A 178 -19.31 4.51 -4.29
N THR A 179 -18.02 4.57 -4.61
CA THR A 179 -16.96 3.69 -4.08
C THR A 179 -16.90 3.74 -2.57
N LEU A 180 -17.06 2.57 -1.93
CA LEU A 180 -16.89 2.44 -0.49
C LEU A 180 -15.42 2.24 -0.15
N VAL A 181 -15.01 2.70 1.03
CA VAL A 181 -13.63 2.59 1.51
C VAL A 181 -13.56 2.06 2.92
N ASP A 182 -12.53 1.26 3.20
CA ASP A 182 -12.12 0.90 4.55
C ASP A 182 -10.62 1.13 4.69
N GLY A 183 -10.22 2.10 5.51
CA GLY A 183 -8.81 2.41 5.74
C GLY A 183 -8.21 1.59 6.87
N ARG A 184 -6.88 1.53 6.92
CA ARG A 184 -6.09 0.90 7.99
C ARG A 184 -6.55 1.23 9.41
N PHE A 185 -6.94 2.48 9.65
CA PHE A 185 -7.37 2.99 10.96
C PHE A 185 -8.89 2.95 11.18
N SER A 186 -9.64 2.37 10.24
CA SER A 186 -11.09 2.19 10.37
C SER A 186 -11.43 1.25 11.52
N SER A 187 -12.46 1.65 12.29
CA SER A 187 -13.08 0.86 13.36
C SER A 187 -14.16 -0.10 12.85
N ASN A 188 -14.37 -0.19 11.54
CA ASN A 188 -15.33 -1.10 10.94
C ASN A 188 -14.98 -2.56 11.32
N SER A 189 -15.98 -3.28 11.82
CA SER A 189 -15.84 -4.63 12.35
C SER A 189 -16.67 -5.67 11.60
N ALA A 190 -17.12 -5.33 10.38
CA ALA A 190 -17.74 -6.29 9.45
C ALA A 190 -16.83 -7.52 9.27
N ASP A 191 -17.43 -8.71 9.25
CA ASP A 191 -16.69 -9.97 9.26
C ASP A 191 -15.85 -10.16 7.99
N GLU A 192 -16.33 -9.66 6.84
CA GLU A 192 -15.58 -9.67 5.59
C GLU A 192 -14.26 -8.90 5.71
N LEU A 193 -14.27 -7.75 6.38
CA LEU A 193 -13.06 -6.94 6.59
C LEU A 193 -12.09 -7.63 7.54
N LYS A 194 -12.58 -8.38 8.53
CA LYS A 194 -11.73 -9.20 9.41
C LYS A 194 -11.00 -10.26 8.60
N ILE A 195 -11.68 -10.90 7.64
CA ILE A 195 -11.06 -11.89 6.74
C ILE A 195 -9.93 -11.24 5.93
N PHE A 196 -10.16 -10.07 5.31
CA PHE A 196 -9.10 -9.39 4.54
C PHE A 196 -7.90 -8.98 5.42
N ARG A 197 -8.16 -8.48 6.63
CA ARG A 197 -7.10 -8.15 7.60
C ARG A 197 -6.31 -9.39 8.01
N LEU A 198 -6.98 -10.52 8.22
CA LEU A 198 -6.34 -11.80 8.54
C LEU A 198 -5.49 -12.33 7.38
N LEU A 199 -5.99 -12.25 6.14
CA LEU A 199 -5.22 -12.62 4.95
C LEU A 199 -3.95 -11.78 4.81
N CYS A 200 -4.04 -10.46 5.03
CA CYS A 200 -2.87 -9.59 5.05
C CYS A 200 -1.85 -10.03 6.10
N LYS A 201 -2.29 -10.35 7.31
CA LYS A 201 -1.40 -10.80 8.40
C LYS A 201 -0.76 -12.15 8.10
N ALA A 202 -1.53 -13.09 7.54
CA ALA A 202 -1.08 -14.47 7.28
C ALA A 202 0.07 -14.54 6.27
N VAL A 203 0.15 -13.60 5.33
CA VAL A 203 1.23 -13.57 4.33
C VAL A 203 2.49 -12.82 4.79
N SER A 204 2.51 -12.27 6.01
CA SER A 204 3.67 -11.54 6.53
C SER A 204 4.95 -12.38 6.44
N PRO A 205 6.08 -11.82 5.95
CA PRO A 205 6.33 -10.40 5.67
C PRO A 205 6.02 -9.95 4.23
N ALA A 206 5.28 -10.74 3.45
CA ALA A 206 4.92 -10.37 2.09
C ALA A 206 3.84 -9.29 2.04
N SER A 207 3.74 -8.65 0.88
CA SER A 207 2.64 -7.77 0.52
C SER A 207 1.61 -8.53 -0.32
N ILE A 208 0.38 -8.01 -0.39
CA ILE A 208 -0.76 -8.70 -0.99
C ILE A 208 -1.72 -7.70 -1.62
N VAL A 209 -2.26 -8.07 -2.77
CA VAL A 209 -3.45 -7.45 -3.36
C VAL A 209 -4.48 -8.53 -3.60
N GLY A 210 -5.71 -8.33 -3.13
CA GLY A 210 -6.83 -9.19 -3.47
C GLY A 210 -7.90 -8.42 -4.23
N LEU A 211 -8.39 -9.01 -5.31
CA LEU A 211 -9.47 -8.48 -6.14
C LEU A 211 -10.65 -9.45 -6.05
N VAL A 212 -11.74 -9.01 -5.42
CA VAL A 212 -12.89 -9.85 -5.06
C VAL A 212 -14.15 -9.26 -5.70
N PRO A 213 -14.60 -9.82 -6.84
CA PRO A 213 -15.86 -9.45 -7.45
C PRO A 213 -17.03 -9.79 -6.52
N SER A 214 -18.03 -8.91 -6.49
CA SER A 214 -19.29 -9.04 -5.75
C SER A 214 -20.41 -8.41 -6.59
N PRO A 215 -21.69 -8.70 -6.32
CA PRO A 215 -22.78 -8.16 -7.13
C PRO A 215 -22.71 -6.63 -7.28
N GLY A 216 -22.50 -6.16 -8.51
CA GLY A 216 -22.40 -4.75 -8.87
C GLY A 216 -21.12 -4.03 -8.44
N ARG A 217 -20.12 -4.73 -7.87
CA ARG A 217 -18.91 -4.09 -7.33
C ARG A 217 -17.66 -4.97 -7.37
N LEU A 218 -16.50 -4.34 -7.49
CA LEU A 218 -15.20 -4.98 -7.31
C LEU A 218 -14.55 -4.50 -6.01
N GLY A 219 -14.40 -5.40 -5.06
CA GLY A 219 -13.59 -5.17 -3.86
C GLY A 219 -12.10 -5.32 -4.19
N VAL A 220 -11.27 -4.36 -3.80
CA VAL A 220 -9.81 -4.49 -3.84
C VAL A 220 -9.25 -4.17 -2.47
N PHE A 221 -8.61 -5.15 -1.84
CA PHE A 221 -7.90 -4.96 -0.57
C PHE A 221 -6.38 -5.03 -0.77
N VAL A 222 -5.64 -4.28 0.03
CA VAL A 222 -4.18 -4.19 -0.06
C VAL A 222 -3.56 -4.37 1.32
N GLY A 223 -2.58 -5.25 1.39
CA GLY A 223 -1.71 -5.43 2.54
C GLY A 223 -0.25 -5.16 2.16
N ILE A 224 0.47 -4.46 3.03
CA ILE A 224 1.88 -4.17 2.88
C ILE A 224 2.62 -4.78 4.06
N LEU A 225 3.51 -5.73 3.78
CA LEU A 225 4.37 -6.38 4.77
C LEU A 225 3.60 -6.88 6.00
N GLY A 226 2.55 -7.67 5.78
CA GLY A 226 1.69 -8.18 6.85
C GLY A 226 0.64 -7.20 7.39
N SER A 227 0.71 -5.92 7.03
CA SER A 227 -0.20 -4.88 7.55
C SER A 227 -1.29 -4.55 6.52
N TYR A 228 -2.55 -4.60 6.95
CA TYR A 228 -3.67 -4.13 6.13
C TYR A 228 -3.59 -2.61 5.93
N MET A 229 -3.52 -2.15 4.67
CA MET A 229 -3.52 -0.72 4.32
C MET A 229 -4.93 -0.21 4.08
N GLY A 230 -5.77 -1.01 3.45
CA GLY A 230 -7.15 -0.65 3.21
C GLY A 230 -7.80 -1.46 2.12
N MET A 231 -9.04 -1.08 1.83
CA MET A 231 -9.87 -1.63 0.79
C MET A 231 -10.67 -0.52 0.10
N VAL A 232 -10.84 -0.66 -1.21
CA VAL A 232 -11.88 0.04 -1.99
C VAL A 232 -12.90 -0.98 -2.50
N ASN A 233 -14.17 -0.59 -2.56
CA ASN A 233 -15.23 -1.39 -3.17
C ASN A 233 -15.91 -0.55 -4.26
N VAL A 234 -15.38 -0.62 -5.48
CA VAL A 234 -15.74 0.26 -6.60
C VAL A 234 -16.93 -0.32 -7.38
N PRO A 235 -17.90 0.48 -7.85
CA PRO A 235 -18.94 0.01 -8.75
C PRO A 235 -18.36 -0.69 -9.99
N ALA A 236 -18.91 -1.85 -10.33
CA ALA A 236 -18.45 -2.65 -11.46
C ALA A 236 -19.53 -3.59 -12.01
N VAL A 237 -19.48 -3.86 -13.32
CA VAL A 237 -20.24 -4.93 -13.97
C VAL A 237 -19.41 -6.22 -13.89
N VAL A 238 -19.71 -7.08 -12.92
CA VAL A 238 -18.84 -8.23 -12.60
C VAL A 238 -19.15 -9.50 -13.38
N ASP A 239 -20.25 -9.53 -14.14
CA ASP A 239 -20.70 -10.75 -14.84
C ASP A 239 -19.70 -11.22 -15.92
N ASP A 240 -18.92 -10.30 -16.48
CA ASP A 240 -17.90 -10.57 -17.49
C ASP A 240 -16.52 -10.90 -16.91
N PHE A 241 -16.35 -10.82 -15.58
CA PHE A 241 -15.07 -11.14 -14.96
C PHE A 241 -14.82 -12.65 -15.01
N PRO A 242 -13.59 -13.10 -15.31
CA PRO A 242 -13.26 -14.51 -15.21
C PRO A 242 -13.45 -14.98 -13.76
N ASN A 243 -14.01 -16.18 -13.59
CA ASN A 243 -14.34 -16.76 -12.28
C ASN A 243 -13.90 -18.23 -12.15
N GLU A 244 -12.86 -18.63 -12.88
CA GLU A 244 -12.31 -19.98 -12.87
C GLU A 244 -10.79 -19.97 -12.62
N GLY A 245 -10.24 -21.12 -12.22
CA GLY A 245 -8.80 -21.28 -12.03
C GLY A 245 -8.23 -20.34 -10.98
N VAL A 246 -7.32 -19.43 -11.38
CA VAL A 246 -6.73 -18.42 -10.48
C VAL A 246 -7.68 -17.25 -10.16
N TYR A 247 -8.87 -17.22 -10.77
CA TYR A 247 -9.88 -16.17 -10.58
C TYR A 247 -11.14 -16.63 -9.82
N ASP A 248 -11.18 -17.87 -9.34
CA ASP A 248 -12.35 -18.41 -8.59
C ASP A 248 -12.64 -17.62 -7.29
N LEU A 249 -13.82 -16.99 -7.26
CA LEU A 249 -14.24 -15.99 -6.26
C LEU A 249 -13.37 -14.72 -6.20
N GLY A 250 -12.57 -14.48 -7.24
CA GLY A 250 -11.59 -13.41 -7.29
C GLY A 250 -10.15 -13.93 -7.30
N HIS A 251 -9.22 -12.99 -7.25
CA HIS A 251 -7.81 -13.22 -7.54
C HIS A 251 -6.93 -12.54 -6.49
N VAL A 252 -6.00 -13.29 -5.93
CA VAL A 252 -5.07 -12.84 -4.90
C VAL A 252 -3.65 -12.94 -5.43
N ILE A 253 -2.92 -11.84 -5.33
CA ILE A 253 -1.57 -11.67 -5.85
C ILE A 253 -0.65 -11.30 -4.69
N CYS A 254 0.38 -12.12 -4.45
CA CYS A 254 1.36 -11.93 -3.39
C CYS A 254 2.77 -12.01 -3.98
N PRO A 255 3.53 -10.90 -4.02
CA PRO A 255 4.96 -10.96 -4.29
C PRO A 255 5.69 -11.57 -3.08
N GLN A 256 6.21 -12.79 -3.22
CA GLN A 256 6.80 -13.54 -2.12
C GLN A 256 8.02 -14.35 -2.58
N ASN A 257 9.13 -14.29 -1.84
CA ASN A 257 10.34 -15.08 -2.08
C ASN A 257 10.96 -14.92 -3.48
N GLY A 258 10.79 -13.75 -4.10
CA GLY A 258 11.28 -13.50 -5.46
C GLY A 258 10.33 -13.96 -6.58
N ASP A 259 9.20 -14.57 -6.22
CA ASP A 259 8.18 -15.03 -7.16
C ASP A 259 6.86 -14.27 -6.99
N LEU A 260 6.09 -14.19 -8.08
CA LEU A 260 4.74 -13.63 -8.04
C LEU A 260 3.72 -14.76 -7.85
N VAL A 261 3.30 -14.97 -6.60
CA VAL A 261 2.30 -15.98 -6.27
C VAL A 261 0.91 -15.46 -6.63
N ARG A 262 0.22 -16.19 -7.51
CA ARG A 262 -1.14 -15.88 -7.96
C ARG A 262 -2.05 -17.05 -7.64
N VAL A 263 -3.10 -16.80 -6.86
CA VAL A 263 -4.08 -17.82 -6.46
C VAL A 263 -5.49 -17.25 -6.49
N SER A 264 -6.48 -18.13 -6.60
CA SER A 264 -7.86 -17.74 -6.43
C SER A 264 -8.15 -17.30 -5.00
N PHE A 265 -9.14 -16.42 -4.83
CA PHE A 265 -9.57 -15.98 -3.51
C PHE A 265 -10.08 -17.18 -2.69
N ARG A 266 -10.80 -18.12 -3.30
CA ARG A 266 -11.19 -19.38 -2.64
C ARG A 266 -9.98 -20.13 -2.07
N ARG A 267 -8.92 -20.29 -2.84
CA ARG A 267 -7.72 -21.01 -2.40
C ARG A 267 -6.99 -20.26 -1.27
N ALA A 268 -6.98 -18.92 -1.31
CA ALA A 268 -6.43 -18.11 -0.23
C ALA A 268 -7.21 -18.33 1.08
N LEU A 269 -8.54 -18.37 1.03
CA LEU A 269 -9.38 -18.68 2.20
C LEU A 269 -9.15 -20.10 2.74
N GLN A 270 -9.04 -21.09 1.86
CA GLN A 270 -8.78 -22.48 2.28
C GLN A 270 -7.45 -22.62 3.03
N LYS A 271 -6.40 -21.92 2.57
CA LYS A 271 -5.12 -21.88 3.28
C LYS A 271 -5.25 -21.24 4.65
N LEU A 272 -5.95 -20.11 4.73
CA LEU A 272 -6.19 -19.41 5.99
C LEU A 272 -6.89 -20.31 7.02
N VAL A 273 -7.86 -21.14 6.60
CA VAL A 273 -8.56 -22.08 7.49
C VAL A 273 -7.70 -23.29 7.85
N GLY A 274 -6.84 -23.76 6.95
CA GLY A 274 -5.95 -24.90 7.22
C GLY A 274 -4.78 -24.58 8.15
N ASP A 275 -4.43 -23.30 8.30
CA ASP A 275 -3.38 -22.82 9.20
C ASP A 275 -3.89 -22.40 10.59
N VAL A 276 -5.21 -22.54 10.86
CA VAL A 276 -5.89 -22.28 12.15
C VAL A 276 -6.28 -23.59 12.81
#